data_AF-A0A7L5E3P1-F1
#
_entry.id   AF-A0A7L5E3P1-F1
#
_cell.length_a   1.000
_cell.length_b   1.000
_cell.length_c   1.000
_cell.angle_alpha   90.00
_cell.angle_beta   90.00
_cell.angle_gamma   90.00
#
_symmetry.space_group_name_H-M   'P 1'
#
loop_
_entity.id
_entity.type
_entity.pdbx_description
1 polymer ?
#
loop_
_entity_poly.entity_id
_entity_poly.type
_entity_poly.pdbx_seq_one_letter_code
_entity_poly.pdbx_strand_id
1 'polypeptide(L)'
;MNEVSQISEFGKIFIFVLVGLILVATVLMLNRLIAPNKPNAEKLTSYECGEDPVGSAWIPFNTRFYVIALIFLLFDVEMVFIFPWTTVYANKSLAAADSRWSTFALAEMFIFASILILGLVYVWRKGDLEWIKPHTILPQVEVNIPASVYEKVNLEQQAYAVKAFTVEQPDFIPPIPASTEPAPAAIRKPMFKPTFKKPADESGKHE
;
A
#
# COMPACT_ATOMS: atom_id res chain seq x y z
N MET A 1 13.65 44.32 22.01
CA MET A 1 12.62 44.85 21.10
C MET A 1 11.40 43.95 21.27
N ASN A 2 10.50 44.33 22.18
CA ASN A 2 9.29 43.56 22.45
C ASN A 2 8.28 43.96 21.37
N GLU A 3 8.21 43.18 20.30
CA GLU A 3 7.07 43.25 19.37
C GLU A 3 5.81 42.96 20.19
N VAL A 4 5.00 43.99 20.42
CA VAL A 4 3.67 43.86 21.03
C VAL A 4 2.80 43.17 19.99
N SER A 5 2.85 41.85 19.94
CA SER A 5 1.89 41.08 19.16
C SER A 5 0.52 41.34 19.76
N GLN A 6 -0.31 42.14 19.08
CA GLN A 6 -1.68 42.44 19.50
C GLN A 6 -2.62 41.22 19.41
N ILE A 7 -2.11 40.11 18.87
CA ILE A 7 -2.82 38.85 18.64
C ILE A 7 -2.29 37.83 19.63
N SER A 8 -3.19 37.14 20.35
CA SER A 8 -2.80 36.05 21.25
C SER A 8 -2.08 34.93 20.49
N GLU A 9 -1.27 34.12 21.18
CA GLU A 9 -0.59 32.97 20.54
C GLU A 9 -1.60 32.03 19.86
N PHE A 10 -2.78 31.83 20.47
CA PHE A 10 -3.88 31.09 19.85
C PHE A 10 -4.41 31.75 18.57
N GLY A 11 -4.46 33.09 18.52
CA GLY A 11 -4.82 33.82 17.31
C GLY A 11 -3.81 33.60 16.18
N LYS A 12 -2.52 33.52 16.48
CA LYS A 12 -1.49 33.18 15.48
C LYS A 12 -1.68 31.77 14.92
N ILE A 13 -1.94 30.80 15.80
CA ILE A 13 -2.23 29.41 15.41
C ILE A 13 -3.49 29.35 14.53
N PHE A 14 -4.55 30.06 14.92
CA PHE A 14 -5.78 30.11 14.14
C PHE A 14 -5.56 30.68 12.74
N ILE A 15 -4.83 31.80 12.63
CA ILE A 15 -4.47 32.40 11.33
C ILE A 15 -3.65 31.42 10.49
N PHE A 16 -2.70 30.70 11.10
CA PHE A 16 -1.90 29.69 10.40
C PHE A 16 -2.77 28.57 9.79
N VAL A 17 -3.70 28.01 10.58
CA VAL A 17 -4.66 27.00 10.10
C VAL A 17 -5.54 27.57 9.00
N LEU A 18 -6.05 28.80 9.17
CA LEU A 18 -6.92 29.46 8.20
C LEU A 18 -6.21 29.68 6.87
N VAL A 19 -4.98 30.18 6.88
CA VAL A 19 -4.16 30.37 5.68
C VAL A 19 -3.89 29.04 4.99
N GLY A 20 -3.60 27.98 5.76
CA GLY A 20 -3.44 26.62 5.21
C GLY A 20 -4.69 26.12 4.49
N LEU A 21 -5.87 26.29 5.10
CA LEU A 21 -7.16 25.93 4.49
C LEU A 21 -7.44 26.75 3.22
N ILE A 22 -7.19 28.07 3.25
CA ILE A 22 -7.35 28.96 2.09
C ILE A 22 -6.44 28.52 0.95
N LEU A 23 -5.19 28.15 1.25
CA LEU A 23 -4.23 27.68 0.26
C LEU A 23 -4.73 26.40 -0.42
N VAL A 24 -5.13 25.39 0.36
CA VAL A 24 -5.66 24.12 -0.18
C VAL A 24 -6.92 24.39 -1.02
N ALA A 25 -7.86 25.19 -0.52
CA ALA A 25 -9.07 25.55 -1.25
C ALA A 25 -8.75 26.29 -2.57
N THR A 26 -7.80 27.23 -2.55
CA THR A 26 -7.37 27.98 -3.73
C THR A 26 -6.75 27.07 -4.78
N VAL A 27 -5.87 26.14 -4.38
CA VAL A 27 -5.26 25.17 -5.30
C VAL A 27 -6.32 24.26 -5.93
N LEU A 28 -7.28 23.77 -5.14
CA LEU A 28 -8.38 22.95 -5.66
C LEU A 28 -9.31 23.75 -6.59
N MET A 29 -9.60 25.01 -6.27
CA MET A 29 -10.38 25.90 -7.13
C MET A 29 -9.66 26.22 -8.45
N LEU A 30 -8.35 26.52 -8.39
CA LEU A 30 -7.54 26.74 -9.58
C LEU A 30 -7.48 25.49 -10.45
N ASN A 31 -7.28 24.31 -9.85
CA ASN A 31 -7.34 23.04 -10.59
C ASN A 31 -8.69 22.88 -11.29
N ARG A 32 -9.81 23.12 -10.58
CA ARG A 32 -11.15 23.03 -11.17
C ARG A 32 -11.38 24.04 -12.31
N LEU A 33 -10.74 25.21 -12.27
CA LEU A 33 -10.91 26.27 -13.28
C LEU A 33 -10.01 26.07 -14.51
N ILE A 34 -8.79 25.57 -14.31
CA ILE A 34 -7.78 25.41 -15.37
C ILE A 34 -7.86 24.01 -16.01
N ALA A 35 -8.26 22.97 -15.26
CA ALA A 35 -8.25 21.60 -15.76
C ALA A 35 -9.25 21.39 -16.92
N PRO A 36 -8.85 20.63 -17.97
CA PRO A 36 -9.76 20.25 -19.04
C PRO A 36 -10.95 19.43 -18.52
N ASN A 37 -12.15 20.00 -18.59
CA ASN A 37 -13.38 19.32 -18.14
C ASN A 37 -14.06 18.57 -19.30
N LYS A 38 -13.70 17.29 -19.49
CA LYS A 38 -14.28 16.39 -20.49
C LYS A 38 -14.76 15.09 -19.85
N PRO A 39 -15.93 15.10 -19.18
CA PRO A 39 -16.51 13.91 -18.57
C PRO A 39 -16.91 12.91 -19.67
N ASN A 40 -16.65 11.62 -19.43
CA ASN A 40 -17.08 10.51 -20.28
C ASN A 40 -17.59 9.41 -19.35
N ALA A 41 -18.55 8.59 -19.81
CA ALA A 41 -19.09 7.46 -19.05
C ALA A 41 -17.96 6.56 -18.52
N GLU A 42 -17.03 6.16 -19.40
CA GLU A 42 -15.81 5.38 -19.10
C GLU A 42 -14.88 6.02 -18.05
N LYS A 43 -14.86 7.36 -17.94
CA LYS A 43 -14.02 8.04 -16.92
C LYS A 43 -14.69 8.13 -15.56
N LEU A 44 -16.00 7.93 -15.52
CA LEU A 44 -16.83 8.04 -14.32
C LEU A 44 -17.18 6.66 -13.75
N THR A 45 -16.84 5.57 -14.45
CA THR A 45 -16.97 4.20 -13.96
C THR A 45 -15.84 3.85 -13.00
N SER A 46 -16.11 2.90 -12.10
CA SER A 46 -15.11 2.34 -11.19
C SER A 46 -14.04 1.57 -11.98
N TYR A 47 -12.78 1.70 -11.55
CA TYR A 47 -11.68 0.98 -12.16
C TYR A 47 -11.67 -0.49 -11.71
N GLU A 48 -11.85 -1.42 -12.65
CA GLU A 48 -11.79 -2.87 -12.46
C GLU A 48 -10.91 -3.53 -13.53
N CYS A 49 -9.70 -2.99 -13.75
CA CYS A 49 -8.72 -3.53 -14.73
C CYS A 49 -9.23 -3.67 -16.18
N GLY A 50 -10.29 -2.94 -16.55
CA GLY A 50 -10.89 -2.98 -17.89
C GLY A 50 -12.13 -3.86 -18.01
N GLU A 51 -12.55 -4.50 -16.93
CA GLU A 51 -13.81 -5.24 -16.83
C GLU A 51 -14.91 -4.40 -16.18
N ASP A 52 -16.17 -4.74 -16.44
CA ASP A 52 -17.30 -4.14 -15.74
C ASP A 52 -17.35 -4.65 -14.29
N PRO A 53 -17.59 -3.78 -13.28
CA PRO A 53 -17.71 -4.21 -11.90
C PRO A 53 -18.89 -5.16 -11.75
N VAL A 54 -18.61 -6.39 -11.32
CA VAL A 54 -19.63 -7.43 -11.09
C VAL A 54 -19.85 -7.67 -9.61
N GLY A 55 -21.13 -7.77 -9.23
CA GLY A 55 -21.53 -8.16 -7.88
C GLY A 55 -21.60 -7.00 -6.88
N SER A 56 -21.63 -7.37 -5.60
CA SER A 56 -21.79 -6.46 -4.47
C SER A 56 -20.43 -6.06 -3.91
N ALA A 57 -20.19 -4.76 -3.75
CA ALA A 57 -18.99 -4.24 -3.07
C ALA A 57 -19.03 -4.42 -1.53
N TRP A 58 -20.06 -5.07 -1.00
CA TRP A 58 -20.21 -5.31 0.43
C TRP A 58 -19.41 -6.54 0.86
N ILE A 59 -18.25 -6.29 1.45
CA ILE A 59 -17.35 -7.32 1.99
C ILE A 59 -17.31 -7.16 3.52
N PRO A 60 -17.40 -8.25 4.30
CA PRO A 60 -17.25 -8.17 5.75
C PRO A 60 -15.88 -7.59 6.11
N PHE A 61 -15.89 -6.49 6.84
CA PHE A 61 -14.67 -5.86 7.29
C PHE A 61 -14.05 -6.67 8.43
N ASN A 62 -12.72 -6.76 8.44
CA ASN A 62 -12.01 -7.55 9.44
C ASN A 62 -12.12 -6.89 10.82
N THR A 63 -12.54 -7.63 11.86
CA THR A 63 -12.66 -7.14 13.24
C THR A 63 -11.34 -6.65 13.83
N ARG A 64 -10.19 -7.07 13.28
CA ARG A 64 -8.85 -6.66 13.76
C ARG A 64 -8.63 -5.15 13.70
N PHE A 65 -9.20 -4.46 12.71
CA PHE A 65 -9.13 -3.00 12.64
C PHE A 65 -9.81 -2.32 13.84
N TYR A 66 -10.93 -2.88 14.30
CA TYR A 66 -11.63 -2.39 15.49
C TYR A 66 -10.78 -2.59 16.74
N VAL A 67 -10.16 -3.77 16.90
CA VAL A 67 -9.31 -4.07 18.06
C VAL A 67 -8.11 -3.12 18.11
N ILE A 68 -7.43 -2.90 16.99
CA ILE A 68 -6.30 -1.97 16.90
C ILE A 68 -6.76 -0.54 17.23
N ALA A 69 -7.90 -0.09 16.69
CA ALA A 69 -8.43 1.24 16.97
C ALA A 69 -8.81 1.42 18.45
N LEU A 70 -9.40 0.41 19.08
CA LEU A 70 -9.76 0.42 20.49
C LEU A 70 -8.52 0.52 21.39
N ILE A 71 -7.48 -0.25 21.08
CA ILE A 71 -6.20 -0.21 21.82
C ILE A 71 -5.53 1.15 21.64
N PHE A 72 -5.51 1.69 20.40
CA PHE A 72 -4.98 3.02 20.13
C PHE A 72 -5.71 4.10 20.94
N LEU A 73 -7.05 4.09 20.96
CA LEU A 73 -7.85 5.02 21.75
C LEU A 73 -7.54 4.95 23.24
N LEU A 74 -7.37 3.73 23.76
CA LEU A 74 -7.01 3.49 25.16
C LEU A 74 -5.63 4.10 25.48
N PHE A 75 -4.61 3.88 24.64
CA PHE A 75 -3.30 4.51 24.78
C PHE A 75 -3.34 6.04 24.65
N ASP A 76 -4.19 6.57 23.76
CA ASP A 76 -4.33 8.02 23.57
C ASP A 76 -4.88 8.70 24.85
N VAL A 77 -5.91 8.10 25.46
CA VAL A 77 -6.44 8.55 26.75
C VAL A 77 -5.39 8.45 27.86
N GLU A 78 -4.55 7.42 27.85
CA GLU A 78 -3.48 7.25 28.83
C GLU A 78 -2.38 8.33 28.71
N MET A 79 -2.06 8.76 27.49
CA MET A 79 -1.12 9.85 27.25
C MET A 79 -1.62 11.18 27.84
N VAL A 80 -2.94 11.41 27.86
CA VAL A 80 -3.53 12.58 28.52
C VAL A 80 -3.22 12.61 30.01
N PHE A 81 -3.07 11.46 30.69
CA PHE A 81 -2.67 11.40 32.10
C PHE A 81 -1.17 11.62 32.33
N ILE A 82 -0.32 11.26 31.37
CA ILE A 82 1.14 11.46 31.47
C ILE A 82 1.50 12.94 31.45
N PHE A 83 0.81 13.76 30.63
CA PHE A 83 1.13 15.19 30.51
C PHE A 83 1.07 15.96 31.84
N PRO A 84 -0.05 15.96 32.60
CA PRO A 84 -0.10 16.61 33.91
C PRO A 84 0.97 16.09 34.86
N TRP A 85 1.22 14.78 34.89
CA TRP A 85 2.28 14.20 35.73
C TRP A 85 3.64 14.82 35.43
N THR A 86 4.02 14.99 34.15
CA THR A 86 5.32 15.60 33.80
C THR A 86 5.46 17.02 34.35
N THR A 87 4.37 17.81 34.33
CA THR A 87 4.37 19.18 34.85
C THR A 87 4.49 19.22 36.38
N VAL A 88 3.83 18.28 37.06
CA VAL A 88 3.86 18.13 38.52
C VAL A 88 5.22 17.61 38.99
N TYR A 89 5.80 16.64 38.29
CA TYR A 89 7.14 16.13 38.57
C TYR A 89 8.22 17.20 38.37
N ALA A 90 8.10 18.02 37.32
CA ALA A 90 9.04 19.12 37.03
C ALA A 90 8.90 20.33 37.98
N ASN A 91 7.90 20.34 38.86
CA ASN A 91 7.65 21.46 39.75
C ASN A 91 8.68 21.50 40.91
N LYS A 92 9.55 22.51 40.85
CA LYS A 92 10.62 22.72 41.84
C LYS A 92 10.12 23.04 43.24
N SER A 93 8.96 23.67 43.40
CA SER A 93 8.45 24.02 44.74
C SER A 93 8.00 22.77 45.50
N LEU A 94 7.38 21.82 44.80
CA LEU A 94 6.95 20.53 45.37
C LEU A 94 8.17 19.66 45.70
N ALA A 95 9.17 19.63 44.82
CA ALA A 95 10.41 18.91 45.08
C ALA A 95 11.22 19.49 46.26
N ALA A 96 11.13 20.79 46.51
CA ALA A 96 11.78 21.44 47.66
C ALA A 96 11.00 21.26 48.97
N ALA A 97 9.68 21.07 48.90
CA ALA A 97 8.83 20.88 50.08
C ALA A 97 9.01 19.51 50.74
N ASP A 98 9.22 18.45 49.95
CA ASP A 98 9.51 17.10 50.45
C ASP A 98 10.55 16.41 49.55
N SER A 99 11.67 15.98 50.15
CA SER A 99 12.73 15.26 49.43
C SER A 99 12.28 13.91 48.87
N ARG A 100 11.17 13.35 49.37
CA ARG A 100 10.60 12.07 48.90
C ARG A 100 9.65 12.25 47.71
N TRP A 101 9.29 13.49 47.38
CA TRP A 101 8.32 13.80 46.32
C TRP A 101 8.72 13.21 44.97
N SER A 102 9.99 13.41 44.57
CA SER A 102 10.49 12.94 43.28
C SER A 102 10.46 11.41 43.17
N THR A 103 10.87 10.69 44.22
CA THR A 103 10.86 9.22 44.18
C THR A 103 9.45 8.65 44.21
N PHE A 104 8.54 9.27 44.96
CA PHE A 104 7.13 8.86 45.01
C PHE A 104 6.43 9.07 43.67
N ALA A 105 6.50 10.29 43.11
CA ALA A 105 5.89 10.61 41.82
C ALA A 105 6.45 9.76 40.66
N LEU A 106 7.75 9.43 40.70
CA LEU A 106 8.37 8.54 39.72
C LEU A 106 7.87 7.09 39.89
N ALA A 107 7.76 6.60 41.13
CA ALA A 107 7.25 5.26 41.41
C ALA A 107 5.79 5.10 40.96
N GLU A 108 4.93 6.08 41.23
CA GLU A 108 3.53 6.08 40.76
C GLU A 108 3.45 5.99 39.23
N MET A 109 4.27 6.78 38.53
CA MET A 109 4.30 6.74 37.07
C MET A 109 4.88 5.47 36.50
N PHE A 110 5.89 4.90 37.16
CA PHE A 110 6.42 3.61 36.78
C PHE A 110 5.37 2.50 36.95
N ILE A 111 4.60 2.50 38.04
CA ILE A 111 3.51 1.55 38.27
C ILE A 111 2.42 1.75 37.21
N PHE A 112 1.99 2.99 36.97
CA PHE A 112 1.01 3.32 35.94
C PHE A 112 1.45 2.80 34.57
N ALA A 113 2.63 3.20 34.09
CA ALA A 113 3.17 2.75 32.81
C ALA A 113 3.35 1.23 32.73
N SER A 114 3.77 0.58 33.83
CA SER A 114 3.92 -0.88 33.87
C SER A 114 2.59 -1.61 33.64
N ILE A 115 1.49 -1.11 34.20
CA ILE A 115 0.16 -1.68 33.97
C ILE A 115 -0.21 -1.61 32.48
N LEU A 116 0.08 -0.48 31.82
CA LEU A 116 -0.19 -0.30 30.39
C LEU A 116 0.64 -1.24 29.52
N ILE A 117 1.94 -1.33 29.83
CA ILE A 117 2.87 -2.22 29.13
C ILE A 117 2.44 -3.68 29.32
N LEU A 118 2.00 -4.07 30.52
CA LEU A 118 1.48 -5.41 30.77
C LEU A 118 0.22 -5.69 29.95
N GLY A 119 -0.71 -4.73 29.86
CA GLY A 119 -1.87 -4.81 28.99
C GLY A 119 -1.49 -5.00 27.52
N LEU A 120 -0.52 -4.21 27.02
CA LEU A 120 0.01 -4.33 25.66
C LEU A 120 0.63 -5.70 25.41
N VAL A 121 1.49 -6.15 26.32
CA VAL A 121 2.17 -7.44 26.23
C VAL A 121 1.15 -8.58 26.23
N TYR A 122 0.10 -8.50 27.06
CA TYR A 122 -0.97 -9.50 27.07
C TYR A 122 -1.67 -9.61 25.71
N VAL A 123 -2.12 -8.48 25.15
CA VAL A 123 -2.80 -8.46 23.85
C VAL A 123 -1.86 -8.92 22.73
N TRP A 124 -0.60 -8.52 22.79
CA TRP A 124 0.41 -8.95 21.84
C TRP A 124 0.64 -10.46 21.90
N ARG A 125 0.78 -11.04 23.10
CA ARG A 125 0.91 -12.49 23.30
C ARG A 125 -0.32 -13.25 22.84
N LYS A 126 -1.50 -12.64 22.92
CA LYS A 126 -2.76 -13.22 22.42
C LYS A 126 -2.86 -13.19 20.88
N GLY A 127 -2.01 -12.43 20.19
CA GLY A 127 -2.00 -12.35 18.72
C GLY A 127 -3.05 -11.41 18.15
N ASP A 128 -3.76 -10.64 18.98
CA ASP A 128 -4.82 -9.73 18.55
C ASP A 128 -4.27 -8.55 17.72
N LEU A 129 -2.95 -8.30 17.79
CA LEU A 129 -2.22 -7.31 16.99
C LEU A 129 -1.66 -7.88 15.67
N GLU A 130 -1.76 -9.19 15.44
CA GLU A 130 -1.19 -9.79 14.24
C GLU A 130 -2.02 -9.49 13.00
N TRP A 131 -1.34 -9.17 11.90
CA TRP A 131 -1.97 -8.96 10.61
C TRP A 131 -2.15 -10.27 9.84
N ILE A 132 -3.25 -10.40 9.09
CA ILE A 132 -3.45 -11.55 8.18
C ILE A 132 -2.48 -11.40 7.02
N LYS A 133 -1.48 -12.28 6.94
CA LYS A 133 -0.63 -12.38 5.77
C LYS A 133 -1.40 -13.12 4.67
N PRO A 134 -1.42 -12.61 3.42
CA PRO A 134 -2.00 -13.34 2.30
C PRO A 134 -1.29 -14.69 2.14
N HIS A 135 -2.03 -15.79 2.17
CA HIS A 135 -1.51 -17.09 1.75
C HIS A 135 -1.66 -17.20 0.24
N THR A 136 -0.57 -17.03 -0.50
CA THR A 136 -0.58 -17.21 -1.96
C THR A 136 -0.59 -18.69 -2.27
N ILE A 137 -1.76 -19.22 -2.61
CA ILE A 137 -1.88 -20.57 -3.18
C ILE A 137 -1.36 -20.46 -4.62
N LEU A 138 -0.17 -21.00 -4.87
CA LEU A 138 0.36 -21.08 -6.22
C LEU A 138 -0.46 -22.13 -6.98
N PRO A 139 -1.20 -21.76 -8.05
CA PRO A 139 -1.95 -22.72 -8.83
C PRO A 139 -0.99 -23.76 -9.40
N GLN A 140 -1.14 -25.01 -8.98
CA GLN A 140 -0.42 -26.14 -9.54
C GLN A 140 -1.21 -26.62 -10.75
N VAL A 141 -0.75 -26.26 -11.95
CA VAL A 141 -1.32 -26.80 -13.19
C VAL A 141 -0.61 -28.11 -13.50
N GLU A 142 -1.35 -29.21 -13.64
CA GLU A 142 -0.81 -30.48 -14.10
C GLU A 142 -0.40 -30.33 -15.57
N VAL A 143 0.84 -29.90 -15.77
CA VAL A 143 1.44 -29.81 -17.10
C VAL A 143 2.23 -31.09 -17.36
N ASN A 144 2.08 -31.65 -18.56
CA ASN A 144 2.83 -32.82 -19.01
C ASN A 144 4.31 -32.47 -19.35
N ILE A 145 4.83 -31.39 -18.77
CA ILE A 145 6.15 -30.82 -19.05
C ILE A 145 6.98 -30.92 -17.76
N PRO A 146 8.10 -31.65 -17.76
CA PRO A 146 8.92 -31.81 -16.57
C PRO A 146 9.59 -30.49 -16.16
N ALA A 147 9.75 -30.27 -14.86
CA ALA A 147 10.33 -29.04 -14.28
C ALA A 147 11.71 -28.67 -14.86
N SER A 148 12.50 -29.67 -15.27
CA SER A 148 13.81 -29.50 -15.89
C SER A 148 13.78 -28.72 -17.21
N VAL A 149 12.64 -28.69 -17.91
CA VAL A 149 12.47 -27.90 -19.14
C VAL A 149 12.36 -26.42 -18.80
N TYR A 150 11.63 -26.07 -17.75
CA TYR A 150 11.53 -24.68 -17.28
C TYR A 150 12.87 -24.16 -16.77
N GLU A 151 13.63 -25.00 -16.05
CA GLU A 151 14.96 -24.64 -15.56
C GLU A 151 15.93 -24.33 -16.71
N LYS A 152 15.90 -25.14 -17.78
CA LYS A 152 16.68 -24.87 -19.01
C LYS A 152 16.28 -23.55 -19.66
N VAL A 153 14.97 -23.31 -19.83
CA VAL A 153 14.48 -22.07 -20.44
C VAL A 153 14.86 -20.86 -19.59
N ASN A 154 14.77 -20.94 -18.26
CA ASN A 154 15.15 -19.85 -17.37
C ASN A 154 16.66 -19.57 -17.45
N LEU A 155 17.51 -20.60 -17.54
CA LEU A 155 18.96 -20.44 -17.74
C LEU A 155 19.28 -19.81 -19.10
N GLU A 156 18.57 -20.19 -20.16
CA GLU A 156 18.69 -19.58 -21.49
C GLU A 156 18.21 -18.12 -21.50
N GLN A 157 17.12 -17.82 -20.78
CA GLN A 157 16.57 -16.46 -20.65
C GLN A 157 17.43 -15.56 -19.76
N GLN A 158 18.12 -16.10 -18.75
CA GLN A 158 19.10 -15.34 -17.96
C GLN A 158 20.24 -14.78 -18.83
N ALA A 159 20.58 -15.45 -19.92
CA ALA A 159 21.57 -14.99 -20.89
C ALA A 159 20.99 -14.01 -21.93
N TYR A 160 19.68 -13.77 -21.93
CA TYR A 160 19.06 -12.82 -22.85
C TYR A 160 19.38 -11.38 -22.44
N ALA A 161 20.24 -10.72 -23.21
CA ALA A 161 20.45 -9.29 -23.09
C ALA A 161 19.19 -8.55 -23.54
N VAL A 162 18.46 -7.95 -22.59
CA VAL A 162 17.29 -7.12 -22.88
C VAL A 162 17.73 -6.01 -23.84
N LYS A 163 17.17 -6.00 -25.04
CA LYS A 163 17.41 -4.92 -25.99
C LYS A 163 16.91 -3.62 -25.37
N ALA A 164 17.76 -2.60 -25.35
CA ALA A 164 17.32 -1.27 -24.95
C ALA A 164 16.15 -0.86 -25.84
N PHE A 165 15.08 -0.38 -25.20
CA PHE A 165 13.94 0.17 -25.93
C PHE A 165 14.41 1.45 -26.64
N THR A 166 14.51 1.38 -27.96
CA THR A 166 14.86 2.52 -28.81
C THR A 166 13.59 2.99 -29.53
N VAL A 167 13.28 4.27 -29.41
CA VAL A 167 12.10 4.93 -30.02
C VAL A 167 12.30 5.20 -31.52
N GLU A 168 13.51 4.97 -32.04
CA GLU A 168 13.78 4.94 -33.47
C GLU A 168 13.04 3.76 -34.10
N GLN A 169 11.81 4.05 -34.50
CA GLN A 169 11.12 3.28 -35.52
C GLN A 169 12.07 3.23 -36.72
N PRO A 170 12.52 2.06 -37.20
CA PRO A 170 13.35 2.03 -38.38
C PRO A 170 12.55 2.71 -39.49
N ASP A 171 13.09 3.82 -39.99
CA ASP A 171 12.55 4.49 -41.15
C ASP A 171 12.25 3.44 -42.20
N PHE A 172 11.02 3.49 -42.71
CA PHE A 172 10.45 2.63 -43.74
C PHE A 172 11.55 1.93 -44.54
N ILE A 173 11.79 0.64 -44.29
CA ILE A 173 12.74 -0.14 -45.08
C ILE A 173 12.19 -0.10 -46.51
N PRO A 174 12.84 0.59 -47.47
CA PRO A 174 12.40 0.52 -48.84
C PRO A 174 12.52 -0.94 -49.28
N PRO A 175 11.59 -1.46 -50.11
CA PRO A 175 11.68 -2.84 -50.57
C PRO A 175 13.04 -3.04 -51.23
N ILE A 176 13.81 -3.97 -50.68
CA ILE A 176 15.15 -4.33 -51.17
C ILE A 176 14.97 -4.77 -52.63
N PRO A 177 15.66 -4.15 -53.62
CA PRO A 177 15.62 -4.65 -54.99
C PRO A 177 16.19 -6.06 -54.99
N ALA A 178 15.51 -6.97 -55.69
CA ALA A 178 15.87 -8.39 -55.75
C ALA A 178 17.28 -8.59 -56.34
N SER A 179 18.29 -8.57 -55.47
CA SER A 179 19.65 -8.99 -55.77
C SER A 179 19.93 -10.30 -55.06
N THR A 180 20.27 -11.31 -55.87
CA THR A 180 20.79 -12.62 -55.52
C THR A 180 21.83 -12.57 -54.40
N GLU A 181 21.42 -12.99 -53.21
CA GLU A 181 22.29 -13.36 -52.09
C GLU A 181 21.84 -14.74 -51.58
N PRO A 182 22.74 -15.63 -51.11
CA PRO A 182 22.43 -17.05 -50.89
C PRO A 182 21.35 -17.24 -49.83
N ALA A 183 20.51 -18.26 -50.04
CA ALA A 183 19.36 -18.56 -49.22
C ALA A 183 19.63 -18.43 -47.71
N PRO A 184 18.78 -17.71 -46.94
CA PRO A 184 18.92 -17.63 -45.51
C PRO A 184 18.86 -19.04 -44.91
N ALA A 185 19.80 -19.34 -44.01
CA ALA A 185 19.82 -20.60 -43.28
C ALA A 185 18.42 -20.88 -42.71
N ALA A 186 17.84 -22.02 -43.09
CA ALA A 186 16.45 -22.35 -42.81
C ALA A 186 16.11 -22.12 -41.33
N ILE A 187 15.15 -21.23 -41.07
CA ILE A 187 14.57 -21.04 -39.74
C ILE A 187 14.07 -22.41 -39.28
N ARG A 188 14.76 -23.01 -38.31
CA ARG A 188 14.36 -24.30 -37.75
C ARG A 188 13.00 -24.11 -37.08
N LYS A 189 11.97 -24.74 -37.65
CA LYS A 189 10.63 -24.73 -37.06
C LYS A 189 10.72 -25.21 -35.61
N PRO A 190 9.99 -24.59 -34.66
CA PRO A 190 9.95 -25.09 -33.30
C PRO A 190 9.56 -26.58 -33.33
N MET A 191 10.32 -27.39 -32.61
CA MET A 191 10.24 -28.86 -32.62
C MET A 191 8.92 -29.40 -32.05
N PHE A 192 8.10 -28.51 -31.49
CA PHE A 192 6.84 -28.83 -30.85
C PHE A 192 5.66 -28.31 -31.67
N LYS A 193 4.89 -29.24 -32.25
CA LYS A 193 3.54 -28.97 -32.75
C LYS A 193 2.54 -29.47 -31.72
N PRO A 194 1.87 -28.61 -30.95
CA PRO A 194 0.78 -29.06 -30.09
C PRO A 194 -0.33 -29.64 -30.97
N THR A 195 -0.65 -30.92 -30.77
CA THR A 195 -1.83 -31.56 -31.37
C THR A 195 -2.99 -31.36 -30.40
N PHE A 196 -3.88 -30.44 -30.71
CA PHE A 196 -5.13 -30.30 -29.97
C PHE A 196 -6.06 -31.44 -30.39
N LYS A 197 -6.35 -32.37 -29.48
CA LYS A 197 -7.44 -33.33 -29.68
C LYS A 197 -8.75 -32.54 -29.61
N LYS A 198 -9.54 -32.58 -30.69
CA LYS A 198 -10.89 -32.03 -30.71
C LYS A 198 -11.72 -32.75 -29.64
N PRO A 199 -12.49 -32.04 -28.80
CA PRO A 199 -13.39 -32.72 -27.86
C PRO A 199 -14.36 -33.59 -28.66
N ALA A 200 -14.51 -34.84 -28.24
CA ALA A 200 -15.52 -35.72 -28.81
C ALA A 200 -16.90 -35.12 -28.52
N ASP A 201 -17.75 -35.05 -29.53
CA ASP A 201 -19.17 -34.72 -29.37
C ASP A 201 -19.80 -35.76 -28.43
N GLU A 202 -19.98 -35.42 -27.16
CA GLU A 202 -20.93 -36.08 -26.27
C GLU A 202 -22.34 -35.63 -26.68
N SER A 203 -22.80 -36.13 -27.83
CA SER A 203 -24.22 -36.14 -28.17
C SER A 203 -24.74 -37.57 -28.06
N GLY A 204 -25.52 -37.81 -27.00
CA GLY A 204 -26.32 -39.01 -26.85
C GLY A 204 -25.92 -39.90 -25.68
N LYS A 205 -26.49 -39.63 -24.50
CA LYS A 205 -27.16 -40.61 -23.62
C LYS A 205 -27.48 -39.96 -22.26
N HIS A 206 -28.68 -39.41 -22.15
CA HIS A 206 -29.45 -39.44 -20.92
C HIS A 206 -30.92 -39.59 -21.33
N GLU A 207 -31.39 -40.84 -21.22
CA GLU A 207 -32.78 -41.21 -21.00
C GLU A 207 -33.00 -41.30 -19.48
#